data_AF-R4MLA8-F1
#
_entry.id   AF-R4MLA8-F1
#
_cell.length_a   1.000
_cell.length_b   1.000
_cell.length_c   1.000
_cell.angle_alpha   90.00
_cell.angle_beta   90.00
_cell.angle_gamma   90.00
#
_symmetry.space_group_name_H-M   'P 1'
#
loop_
_entity.id
_entity.type
_entity.pdbx_description
1 polymer ?
#
loop_
_entity_poly.entity_id
_entity_poly.type
_entity_poly.pdbx_seq_one_letter_code
_entity_poly.pdbx_strand_id
1 'polypeptide(L)'
;MSLTGDYLSATDALRAGLVTEVVAHDQLLPTARRVAASIVGNNQNAVRALLASYHRIDESQTAAGLWLEACAAKQFRTSGDTIAANREAVLQRGRAQVR
;
A
#
# COMPACT_ATOMS: atom_id res chain seq x y z
N MET A 1 8.71 0.14 -7.06
CA MET A 1 10.10 -0.25 -7.30
C MET A 1 11.03 0.88 -6.84
N SER A 2 11.77 0.71 -5.74
CA SER A 2 12.39 1.84 -5.01
C SER A 2 13.51 2.55 -5.75
N LEU A 3 14.28 1.83 -6.59
CA LEU A 3 15.44 2.42 -7.30
C LEU A 3 15.11 2.88 -8.73
N THR A 4 14.16 2.23 -9.41
CA THR A 4 13.80 2.59 -10.78
C THR A 4 12.71 3.65 -10.85
N GLY A 5 11.92 3.79 -9.76
CA GLY A 5 10.76 4.68 -9.74
C GLY A 5 9.67 4.27 -10.73
N ASP A 6 9.70 3.03 -11.23
CA ASP A 6 8.70 2.55 -12.17
C ASP A 6 7.37 2.31 -11.48
N TYR A 7 6.33 2.66 -12.21
CA TYR A 7 4.97 2.37 -11.81
C TYR A 7 4.68 0.89 -11.93
N LEU A 8 3.79 0.42 -11.06
CA LEU A 8 3.38 -0.97 -10.99
C LEU A 8 1.92 -1.09 -11.43
N SER A 9 1.66 -1.94 -12.42
CA SER A 9 0.28 -2.24 -12.83
C SER A 9 -0.45 -3.05 -11.75
N ALA A 10 -1.79 -3.04 -11.78
CA ALA A 10 -2.59 -3.83 -10.83
C ALA A 10 -2.27 -5.34 -10.93
N THR A 11 -2.11 -5.84 -12.16
CA THR A 11 -1.74 -7.24 -12.43
C THR A 11 -0.36 -7.57 -11.87
N ASP A 12 0.61 -6.67 -12.02
CA ASP A 12 1.94 -6.87 -11.47
C ASP A 12 1.95 -6.82 -9.94
N ALA A 13 1.15 -5.92 -9.35
CA ALA A 13 0.97 -5.86 -7.90
C ALA A 13 0.38 -7.16 -7.34
N LEU A 14 -0.61 -7.74 -8.02
CA LEU A 14 -1.19 -9.04 -7.65
C LEU A 14 -0.14 -10.15 -7.74
N ARG A 15 0.59 -10.21 -8.87
CA ARG A 15 1.66 -11.21 -9.09
C ARG A 15 2.79 -11.08 -8.07
N ALA A 16 3.13 -9.87 -7.67
CA ALA A 16 4.14 -9.59 -6.65
C ALA A 16 3.63 -9.82 -5.21
N GLY A 17 2.33 -10.14 -5.02
CA GLY A 17 1.74 -10.36 -3.70
C GLY A 17 1.48 -9.09 -2.89
N LEU A 18 1.52 -7.91 -3.52
CA LEU A 18 1.24 -6.63 -2.85
C LEU A 18 -0.25 -6.39 -2.65
N VAL A 19 -1.08 -7.02 -3.48
CA VAL A 19 -2.54 -7.04 -3.35
C VAL A 19 -3.02 -8.49 -3.51
N THR A 20 -4.17 -8.80 -2.93
CA THR A 20 -4.73 -10.17 -2.93
C THR A 20 -5.77 -10.39 -4.01
N GLU A 21 -6.39 -9.34 -4.54
CA GLU A 21 -7.43 -9.41 -5.57
C GLU A 21 -7.40 -8.12 -6.43
N VAL A 22 -7.60 -8.26 -7.74
CA VAL A 22 -7.77 -7.15 -8.69
C VAL A 22 -9.13 -7.32 -9.36
N VAL A 23 -9.94 -6.26 -9.33
CA VAL A 23 -11.28 -6.25 -9.93
C VAL A 23 -11.44 -5.07 -10.88
N ALA A 24 -12.42 -5.17 -11.79
CA ALA A 24 -12.82 -4.04 -12.61
C ALA A 24 -13.31 -2.87 -11.74
N HIS A 25 -13.14 -1.64 -12.24
CA HIS A 25 -13.39 -0.42 -11.47
C HIS A 25 -14.83 -0.33 -10.93
N ASP A 26 -15.81 -0.72 -11.74
CA ASP A 26 -17.23 -0.76 -11.38
C ASP A 26 -17.54 -1.80 -10.28
N GLN A 27 -16.69 -2.81 -10.13
CA GLN A 27 -16.81 -3.86 -9.10
C GLN A 27 -16.06 -3.52 -7.80
N LEU A 28 -15.36 -2.39 -7.72
CA LEU A 28 -14.59 -2.00 -6.52
C LEU A 28 -15.45 -1.99 -5.25
N LEU A 29 -16.53 -1.21 -5.23
CA LEU A 29 -17.40 -1.11 -4.07
C LEU A 29 -18.21 -2.39 -3.80
N PRO A 30 -18.81 -3.06 -4.80
CA PRO A 30 -19.46 -4.36 -4.61
C PRO A 30 -18.53 -5.40 -3.95
N THR A 31 -17.31 -5.55 -4.44
CA THR A 31 -16.33 -6.51 -3.91
C THR A 31 -15.89 -6.16 -2.49
N ALA A 32 -15.57 -4.89 -2.21
CA ALA A 32 -15.21 -4.46 -0.86
C ALA A 32 -16.33 -4.73 0.16
N ARG A 33 -17.59 -4.48 -0.22
CA ARG A 33 -18.75 -4.76 0.63
C ARG A 33 -18.97 -6.25 0.85
N ARG A 34 -18.75 -7.08 -0.18
CA ARG A 34 -18.81 -8.55 -0.06
C ARG A 34 -17.80 -9.06 0.97
N VAL A 35 -16.56 -8.58 0.93
CA VAL A 35 -15.52 -8.94 1.92
C VAL A 35 -15.92 -8.47 3.31
N ALA A 36 -16.37 -7.22 3.45
CA ALA A 36 -16.80 -6.68 4.74
C ALA A 36 -17.97 -7.47 5.35
N ALA A 37 -18.96 -7.86 4.53
CA ALA A 37 -20.08 -8.70 4.96
C ALA A 37 -19.59 -10.08 5.46
N SER A 38 -18.62 -10.68 4.78
CA SER A 38 -18.01 -11.94 5.22
C SER A 38 -17.27 -11.81 6.56
N ILE A 39 -16.62 -10.67 6.81
CA ILE A 39 -15.91 -10.40 8.08
C ILE A 39 -16.91 -10.17 9.22
N VAL A 40 -17.93 -9.34 9.00
CA VAL A 40 -18.97 -9.04 9.99
C VAL A 40 -19.82 -10.27 10.33
N GLY A 41 -19.99 -11.20 9.39
CA GLY A 41 -20.68 -12.47 9.61
C GLY A 41 -19.93 -13.47 10.52
N ASN A 42 -18.67 -13.21 10.88
CA ASN A 42 -17.86 -14.10 11.69
C ASN A 42 -17.95 -13.77 13.21
N ASN A 43 -17.36 -14.58 14.07
CA ASN A 43 -17.24 -14.29 15.51
C ASN A 43 -16.37 -13.05 15.72
N GLN A 44 -17.01 -11.97 16.17
CA GLN A 44 -16.35 -10.66 16.29
C GLN A 44 -15.25 -10.63 17.35
N ASN A 45 -15.30 -11.48 18.38
CA ASN A 45 -14.22 -11.57 19.36
C ASN A 45 -12.98 -12.23 18.74
N ALA A 46 -13.17 -13.28 17.94
CA ALA A 46 -12.08 -13.95 17.23
C ALA A 46 -11.45 -13.02 16.18
N VAL A 47 -12.25 -12.31 15.38
CA VAL A 47 -11.77 -11.33 14.38
C VAL A 47 -10.89 -10.27 15.04
N ARG A 48 -11.35 -9.67 16.15
CA ARG A 48 -10.58 -8.65 16.88
C ARG A 48 -9.28 -9.22 17.45
N ALA A 49 -9.32 -10.42 18.03
CA ALA A 49 -8.13 -11.07 18.58
C ALA A 49 -7.08 -11.37 17.51
N LEU A 50 -7.51 -11.85 16.34
CA LEU A 50 -6.62 -12.11 15.20
C LEU A 50 -6.01 -10.82 14.64
N LEU A 51 -6.80 -9.77 14.43
CA LEU A 51 -6.26 -8.49 13.97
C LEU A 51 -5.26 -7.90 14.97
N ALA A 52 -5.56 -7.97 16.27
CA ALA A 52 -4.64 -7.51 17.30
C ALA A 52 -3.32 -8.30 17.32
N SER A 53 -3.36 -9.62 17.09
CA SER A 53 -2.13 -10.41 17.01
C SER A 53 -1.33 -10.09 15.76
N TYR A 54 -1.97 -9.89 14.61
CA TYR A 54 -1.29 -9.50 13.37
C TYR A 54 -0.59 -8.15 13.49
N HIS A 55 -1.24 -7.14 14.08
CA HIS A 55 -0.61 -5.85 14.32
C HIS A 55 0.64 -5.96 15.21
N ARG A 56 0.58 -6.77 16.27
CA ARG A 56 1.74 -7.00 17.15
C ARG A 56 2.89 -7.71 16.45
N ILE A 57 2.58 -8.71 15.62
CA ILE A 57 3.58 -9.43 14.83
C ILE A 57 4.24 -8.46 13.85
N ASP A 58 3.44 -7.70 13.10
CA ASP A 58 3.93 -6.71 12.14
C ASP A 58 4.84 -5.66 12.80
N GLU A 59 4.39 -5.06 13.90
CA GLU A 59 5.20 -4.09 14.66
C GLU A 59 6.52 -4.71 15.14
N SER A 60 6.49 -5.93 15.68
CA SER A 60 7.71 -6.61 16.15
C SER A 60 8.72 -6.89 15.04
N GLN A 61 8.26 -7.06 13.80
CA GLN A 61 9.11 -7.37 12.66
C GLN A 61 9.59 -6.12 11.92
N THR A 62 8.79 -5.06 11.87
CA THR A 62 9.03 -3.92 10.97
C THR A 62 9.49 -2.66 11.69
N ALA A 63 9.22 -2.49 13.00
CA ALA A 63 9.47 -1.23 13.71
C ALA A 63 10.91 -0.72 13.59
N ALA A 64 11.90 -1.60 13.73
CA ALA A 64 13.31 -1.23 13.60
C ALA A 64 13.67 -0.79 12.18
N GLY A 65 13.14 -1.48 11.16
CA GLY A 65 13.36 -1.12 9.75
C GLY A 65 12.73 0.23 9.41
N LEU A 66 11.48 0.44 9.83
CA LEU A 66 10.78 1.72 9.66
C LEU A 66 11.50 2.87 10.36
N TRP A 67 12.14 2.63 11.51
CA TRP A 67 12.95 3.64 12.18
C TRP A 67 14.20 4.02 11.38
N LEU A 68 14.88 3.05 10.77
CA LEU A 68 16.03 3.32 9.89
C LEU A 68 15.60 4.13 8.66
N GLU A 69 14.47 3.79 8.05
CA GLU A 69 13.90 4.55 6.93
C GLU A 69 13.54 5.98 7.33
N ALA A 70 12.93 6.18 8.50
CA ALA A 70 12.60 7.50 9.02
C ALA A 70 13.87 8.35 9.26
N CYS A 71 14.93 7.73 9.78
CA CYS A 71 16.23 8.40 9.96
C CYS A 71 16.83 8.83 8.61
N ALA A 72 16.84 7.93 7.62
CA ALA A 72 17.35 8.21 6.27
C ALA A 72 16.54 9.33 5.59
N ALA A 73 15.21 9.28 5.68
CA ALA A 73 14.32 10.31 5.12
C ALA A 73 14.58 11.70 5.74
N LYS A 74 14.82 11.75 7.06
CA LYS A 74 15.18 13.00 7.76
C LYS A 74 16.53 13.55 7.29
N GLN A 75 17.51 12.69 7.03
CA GLN A 75 18.83 13.09 6.54
C GLN A 75 18.80 13.61 5.09
N PHE A 76 17.95 13.03 4.24
CA PHE A 76 17.83 13.41 2.83
C PHE A 76 17.35 14.86 2.62
N ARG A 77 16.68 15.47 3.61
CA ARG A 77 16.30 16.90 3.64
C ARG A 77 15.65 17.41 2.33
N THR A 78 14.42 17.00 2.08
CA THR A 78 13.60 17.54 0.98
C THR A 78 12.70 18.69 1.46
N SER A 79 12.39 19.64 0.58
CA SER A 79 11.39 20.69 0.83
C SER A 79 10.10 20.40 0.07
N GLY A 80 8.98 20.93 0.57
CA GLY A 80 7.69 20.83 -0.12
C GLY A 80 7.75 21.40 -1.54
N ASP A 81 8.50 22.48 -1.75
CA ASP A 81 8.67 23.12 -3.06
C ASP A 81 9.38 22.21 -4.06
N THR A 82 10.45 21.50 -3.64
CA THR A 82 11.16 20.54 -4.49
C THR A 82 10.27 19.36 -4.87
N ILE A 83 9.39 18.90 -3.97
CA ILE A 83 8.41 17.85 -4.27
C ILE A 83 7.36 18.37 -5.26
N ALA A 84 6.83 19.57 -5.02
CA ALA A 84 5.81 20.18 -5.87
C ALA A 84 6.30 20.40 -7.30
N ALA A 85 7.54 20.87 -7.47
CA ALA A 85 8.16 21.10 -8.78
C ALA A 85 8.25 19.82 -9.63
N ASN A 86 8.42 18.65 -9.00
CA ASN A 86 8.56 17.36 -9.70
C ASN A 86 7.23 16.62 -9.94
N ARG A 87 6.12 17.11 -9.39
CA ARG A 87 4.83 16.40 -9.40
C ARG A 87 4.33 16.06 -10.80
N GLU A 88 4.35 17.02 -11.71
CA GLU A 88 3.81 16.82 -13.07
C GLU A 88 4.63 15.79 -13.84
N ALA A 89 5.96 15.84 -13.74
CA ALA A 89 6.85 14.88 -14.40
C ALA A 89 6.60 13.44 -13.91
N VAL A 90 6.37 13.27 -12.60
CA VAL A 90 6.04 11.97 -12.00
C VAL A 90 4.71 11.45 -12.56
N LEU A 91 3.66 12.28 -12.57
CA LEU A 91 2.34 11.89 -13.08
C LEU A 91 2.37 11.51 -14.58
N GLN A 92 3.10 12.27 -15.40
CA GLN A 92 3.23 11.98 -16.82
C GLN A 92 3.96 10.65 -17.07
N ARG A 93 5.03 10.38 -16.32
CA ARG A 93 5.71 9.07 -16.36
C ARG A 93 4.75 7.94 -16.02
N GLY A 94 3.93 8.11 -14.99
CA GLY A 94 2.94 7.10 -14.61
C GLY A 94 1.92 6.79 -15.69
N ARG A 95 1.39 7.82 -16.35
CA ARG A 95 0.45 7.64 -17.47
C ARG A 95 1.07 6.94 -18.67
N ALA A 96 2.37 7.15 -18.91
CA ALA A 96 3.09 6.48 -19.98
C ALA A 96 3.37 5.00 -19.69
N GLN A 97 3.54 4.62 -18.42
CA GLN A 97 3.91 3.26 -18.02
C GLN A 97 2.72 2.34 -17.69
N VAL A 98 1.63 2.86 -17.12
CA VAL A 98 0.49 2.05 -16.61
C VAL A 98 -0.71 2.08 -17.55
N ARG A 99 -0.47 2.02 -18.86
CA ARG A 99 -1.54 2.07 -19.85
C ARG A 99 -2.27 0.74 -19.98
#